data_AF-A3SIC5-F1
#
_entry.id   AF-A3SIC5-F1
#
_cell.length_a   1.000
_cell.length_b   1.000
_cell.length_c   1.000
_cell.angle_alpha   90.00
_cell.angle_beta   90.00
_cell.angle_gamma   90.00
#
_symmetry.space_group_name_H-M   'P 1'
#
loop_
_entity.id
_entity.type
_entity.pdbx_description
1 polymer ?
#
loop_
_entity_poly.entity_id
_entity_poly.type
_entity_poly.pdbx_seq_one_letter_code
_entity_poly.pdbx_strand_id
1 'polypeptide(L)'
;MDQDRYARVVLPVDSVSPVVAYVFMILKYPDYLDDKGAYDQYRQARVTMLETYLYAVLQDYRSIETVVGLAFDGHGSDTDSKGGSEDLIALQVSEWDEELEAEVLQRRSELDILNSGELKYTGISTQQFPNLPALPTVETRQQRRARERREAKGKVKKH
;
A
#
# COMPACT_ATOMS: atom_id res chain seq x y z
N MET A 1 11.23 -11.23 -16.94
CA MET A 1 11.13 -10.04 -17.79
C MET A 1 11.04 -8.86 -16.85
N ASP A 2 11.93 -7.88 -16.98
CA ASP A 2 11.76 -6.61 -16.27
C ASP A 2 10.49 -5.97 -16.83
N GLN A 3 9.47 -5.83 -16.00
CA GLN A 3 8.30 -5.06 -16.39
C GLN A 3 8.68 -3.58 -16.22
N ASP A 4 8.45 -2.77 -17.26
CA ASP A 4 8.62 -1.30 -17.23
C ASP A 4 7.59 -0.60 -16.32
N ARG A 5 6.94 -1.34 -15.40
CA ARG A 5 5.98 -0.86 -14.44
C ARG A 5 6.22 -1.49 -13.08
N TYR A 6 5.90 -0.73 -12.04
CA TYR A 6 5.80 -1.21 -10.67
C TYR A 6 4.46 -0.78 -10.11
N ALA A 7 3.69 -1.71 -9.54
CA ALA A 7 2.40 -1.40 -8.93
C ALA A 7 2.27 -2.05 -7.56
N ARG A 8 1.58 -1.36 -6.65
CA ARG A 8 1.25 -1.87 -5.32
C ARG A 8 -0.19 -1.56 -4.98
N VAL A 9 -0.93 -2.60 -4.60
CA VAL A 9 -2.27 -2.49 -4.03
C VAL A 9 -2.14 -2.49 -2.51
N VAL A 10 -2.76 -1.51 -1.85
CA VAL A 10 -2.88 -1.44 -0.40
C VAL A 10 -4.35 -1.66 -0.06
N LEU A 11 -4.63 -2.85 0.47
CA LEU A 11 -5.94 -3.21 0.95
C LEU A 11 -6.12 -2.71 2.39
N PRO A 12 -7.35 -2.33 2.78
CA PRO A 12 -7.63 -1.94 4.14
C PRO A 12 -7.49 -3.15 5.07
N VAL A 13 -6.69 -2.99 6.13
CA VAL A 13 -6.60 -3.94 7.25
C VAL A 13 -6.77 -3.11 8.51
N ASP A 14 -7.88 -3.30 9.23
CA ASP A 14 -8.24 -2.54 10.44
C ASP A 14 -8.18 -1.00 10.30
N SER A 15 -8.79 -0.46 9.24
CA SER A 15 -8.79 0.97 8.93
C SER A 15 -10.08 1.69 9.37
N VAL A 16 -10.01 3.03 9.44
CA VAL A 16 -11.18 3.92 9.65
C VAL A 16 -12.20 3.81 8.51
N SER A 17 -11.76 3.36 7.33
CA SER A 17 -12.61 3.12 6.17
C SER A 17 -12.27 1.76 5.54
N PRO A 18 -12.92 0.67 6.00
CA PRO A 18 -12.61 -0.69 5.56
C PRO A 18 -13.03 -0.97 4.10
N VAL A 19 -13.67 0.00 3.45
CA VAL A 19 -14.20 -0.09 2.09
C VAL A 19 -13.36 0.69 1.07
N VAL A 20 -12.20 1.21 1.47
CA VAL A 20 -11.30 1.98 0.59
C VAL A 20 -9.97 1.26 0.43
N ALA A 21 -9.56 1.04 -0.81
CA ALA A 21 -8.22 0.56 -1.16
C ALA A 21 -7.42 1.63 -1.92
N TYR A 22 -6.11 1.45 -1.96
CA TYR A 22 -5.21 2.33 -2.70
C TYR A 22 -4.37 1.56 -3.70
N VAL A 23 -4.11 2.16 -4.85
CA VAL A 23 -3.17 1.65 -5.85
C VAL A 23 -2.11 2.69 -6.11
N PHE A 24 -0.85 2.28 -6.02
CA PHE A 24 0.30 3.11 -6.39
C PHE A 24 0.97 2.48 -7.60
N MET A 25 1.16 3.23 -8.67
CA MET A 25 1.80 2.77 -9.89
C MET A 25 2.95 3.69 -10.28
N ILE A 26 4.07 3.11 -10.69
CA ILE A 26 5.17 3.80 -11.36
C ILE A 26 5.27 3.19 -12.76
N LEU A 27 5.23 4.01 -13.79
CA LEU A 27 5.39 3.58 -15.18
C LEU A 27 6.66 4.22 -15.74
N LYS A 28 7.58 3.42 -16.26
CA LYS A 28 8.81 3.93 -16.88
C LYS A 28 8.45 4.69 -18.15
N TYR A 29 9.03 5.89 -18.32
CA TYR A 29 8.97 6.58 -19.60
C TYR A 29 9.84 5.84 -20.63
N PRO A 30 9.31 5.39 -21.77
CA PRO A 30 10.09 4.63 -22.73
C PRO A 30 11.23 5.45 -23.36
N ASP A 31 12.44 4.87 -23.37
CA ASP A 31 13.67 5.55 -23.82
C ASP A 31 13.65 5.94 -25.31
N TYR A 32 12.75 5.35 -26.11
CA TYR A 32 12.63 5.56 -27.56
C TYR A 32 11.60 6.63 -27.97
N LEU A 33 10.87 7.21 -27.00
CA LEU A 33 9.83 8.20 -27.27
C LEU A 33 10.41 9.62 -27.26
N ASP A 34 10.59 10.20 -28.45
CA ASP A 34 11.04 11.59 -28.65
C ASP A 34 9.97 12.61 -28.19
N ASP A 35 10.42 13.73 -27.60
CA ASP A 35 9.62 14.73 -26.86
C ASP A 35 8.44 15.39 -27.61
N LYS A 36 8.23 15.12 -28.91
CA LYS A 36 7.15 15.72 -29.70
C LYS A 36 5.93 14.79 -29.80
N GLY A 37 5.00 14.93 -28.85
CA GLY A 37 3.68 14.28 -28.87
C GLY A 37 3.66 12.84 -28.35
N ALA A 38 4.83 12.26 -28.07
CA ALA A 38 4.94 10.97 -27.42
C ALA A 38 4.61 11.01 -25.92
N TYR A 39 4.88 12.16 -25.28
CA TYR A 39 4.59 12.34 -23.85
C TYR A 39 3.09 12.27 -23.53
N ASP A 40 2.24 12.88 -24.36
CA ASP A 40 0.78 12.82 -24.17
C ASP A 40 0.24 11.39 -24.34
N GLN A 41 0.76 10.64 -25.32
CA GLN A 41 0.41 9.23 -25.51
C GLN A 41 0.84 8.38 -24.31
N TYR A 42 2.03 8.64 -23.79
CA TYR A 42 2.51 8.01 -22.57
C TYR A 42 1.61 8.32 -21.36
N ARG A 43 1.18 9.58 -21.18
CA ARG A 43 0.25 9.96 -20.11
C ARG A 43 -1.10 9.25 -20.27
N GLN A 44 -1.63 9.17 -21.49
CA GLN A 44 -2.86 8.43 -21.75
C GLN A 44 -2.71 6.94 -21.39
N ALA A 45 -1.61 6.30 -21.83
CA ALA A 45 -1.33 4.91 -21.50
C ALA A 45 -1.21 4.70 -19.98
N ARG A 46 -0.55 5.62 -19.27
CA ARG A 46 -0.42 5.59 -17.80
C ARG A 46 -1.77 5.70 -17.10
N VAL A 47 -2.63 6.62 -17.52
CA VAL A 47 -4.00 6.77 -16.99
C VAL A 47 -4.83 5.51 -17.23
N THR A 48 -4.84 4.98 -18.46
CA THR A 48 -5.57 3.77 -18.81
C THR A 48 -5.09 2.55 -18.01
N MET A 49 -3.77 2.44 -17.80
CA MET A 49 -3.20 1.37 -17.01
C MET A 49 -3.58 1.50 -15.53
N LEU A 50 -3.50 2.71 -14.96
CA LEU A 50 -3.94 2.99 -13.59
C LEU A 50 -5.42 2.63 -13.42
N GLU A 51 -6.29 3.14 -14.30
CA GLU A 51 -7.73 2.86 -14.28
C GLU A 51 -8.01 1.35 -14.33
N THR A 52 -7.27 0.59 -15.17
CA THR A 52 -7.42 -0.86 -15.25
C THR A 52 -7.04 -1.55 -13.93
N TYR A 53 -5.99 -1.11 -13.23
CA TYR A 53 -5.70 -1.61 -11.88
C TYR A 53 -6.84 -1.34 -10.90
N LEU A 54 -7.45 -0.16 -10.97
CA LEU A 54 -8.53 0.24 -10.07
C LEU A 54 -9.77 -0.65 -10.27
N TYR A 55 -10.18 -0.86 -11.52
CA TYR A 55 -11.25 -1.80 -11.85
C TYR A 55 -10.91 -3.24 -11.44
N ALA A 56 -9.68 -3.69 -11.68
CA ALA A 56 -9.23 -5.03 -11.29
C ALA A 56 -9.36 -5.25 -9.78
N VAL A 57 -8.95 -4.26 -8.96
CA VAL A 57 -9.09 -4.32 -7.50
C VAL A 57 -10.55 -4.37 -7.08
N LEU A 58 -11.42 -3.52 -7.66
CA LEU A 58 -12.85 -3.56 -7.35
C LEU A 58 -13.50 -4.89 -7.79
N GLN A 59 -13.06 -5.46 -8.91
CA GLN A 59 -13.56 -6.73 -9.42
C GLN A 59 -13.18 -7.90 -8.48
N ASP A 60 -11.92 -7.95 -8.04
CA ASP A 60 -11.38 -9.00 -7.18
C ASP A 60 -11.87 -8.88 -5.72
N TYR A 61 -12.09 -7.65 -5.25
CA TYR A 61 -12.49 -7.35 -3.87
C TYR A 61 -13.80 -6.57 -3.85
N ARG A 62 -14.92 -7.26 -4.08
CA ARG A 62 -16.28 -6.68 -4.11
C ARG A 62 -16.73 -6.02 -2.79
N SER A 63 -16.01 -6.23 -1.69
CA SER A 63 -16.24 -5.52 -0.42
C SER A 63 -15.64 -4.11 -0.40
N ILE A 64 -14.81 -3.76 -1.37
CA ILE A 64 -14.25 -2.42 -1.54
C ILE A 64 -15.24 -1.60 -2.38
N GLU A 65 -15.59 -0.42 -1.88
CA GLU A 65 -16.50 0.51 -2.56
C GLU A 65 -15.72 1.55 -3.38
N THR A 66 -14.51 1.91 -2.93
CA THR A 66 -13.70 2.95 -3.56
C THR A 66 -12.25 2.51 -3.67
N VAL A 67 -11.63 2.76 -4.83
CA VAL A 67 -10.19 2.63 -5.01
C VAL A 67 -9.61 3.98 -5.41
N VAL A 68 -8.56 4.41 -4.71
CA VAL A 68 -7.81 5.61 -5.04
C VAL A 68 -6.47 5.21 -5.65
N GLY A 69 -6.26 5.61 -6.90
CA GLY A 69 -5.06 5.36 -7.67
C GLY A 69 -4.16 6.58 -7.76
N LEU A 70 -2.85 6.37 -7.58
CA LEU A 70 -1.81 7.34 -7.89
C LEU A 70 -0.82 6.73 -8.87
N ALA A 71 -0.56 7.41 -9.98
CA ALA A 71 0.47 7.01 -10.94
C ALA A 71 1.56 8.08 -11.06
N PHE A 72 2.82 7.62 -11.08
CA PHE A 72 4.01 8.46 -11.13
C PHE A 72 4.87 8.12 -12.36
N ASP A 73 5.63 9.12 -12.82
CA ASP A 73 6.69 8.92 -13.79
C ASP A 73 7.84 8.11 -13.21
N GLY A 74 8.17 7.00 -13.87
CA GLY A 74 9.39 6.24 -13.66
C GLY A 74 10.51 6.88 -14.47
N HIS A 75 11.27 7.76 -13.83
CA HIS A 75 12.51 8.29 -14.40
C HIS A 75 13.64 7.26 -14.20
N GLY A 76 14.47 7.06 -15.24
CA GLY A 76 15.70 6.29 -15.13
C GLY A 76 16.75 7.04 -14.30
N SER A 77 17.86 6.37 -13.96
CA SER A 77 19.02 6.99 -13.28
C SER A 77 19.61 8.20 -14.03
N ASP A 78 19.30 8.32 -15.32
CA ASP A 78 19.99 9.23 -16.25
C ASP A 78 19.12 10.42 -16.70
N THR A 79 17.85 10.49 -16.28
CA THR A 79 16.95 11.60 -16.63
C THR A 79 16.88 12.61 -15.49
N ASP A 80 17.47 13.79 -15.74
CA ASP A 80 17.34 14.98 -14.89
C ASP A 80 15.88 15.19 -14.46
N SER A 81 15.66 15.26 -13.15
CA SER A 81 14.36 15.37 -12.46
C SER A 81 13.64 16.69 -12.70
N LYS A 82 13.36 17.04 -13.96
CA LYS A 82 12.68 18.28 -14.35
C LYS A 82 11.16 18.12 -14.29
N GLY A 83 10.65 17.78 -13.10
CA GLY A 83 9.22 17.68 -12.80
C GLY A 83 8.56 16.43 -13.40
N GLY A 84 7.98 15.60 -12.54
CA GLY A 84 7.19 14.44 -12.95
C GLY A 84 5.71 14.81 -13.05
N SER A 85 5.01 14.26 -14.04
CA SER A 85 3.56 14.26 -14.04
C SER A 85 3.06 13.19 -13.07
N GLU A 86 1.96 13.47 -12.39
CA GLU A 86 1.26 12.51 -11.54
C GLU A 86 -0.20 12.45 -11.98
N ASP A 87 -0.80 11.26 -11.97
CA ASP A 87 -2.24 11.09 -12.19
C ASP A 87 -2.88 10.57 -10.90
N LEU A 88 -4.03 11.17 -10.53
CA LEU A 88 -4.84 10.79 -9.37
C LEU A 88 -6.25 10.44 -9.85
N ILE A 89 -6.69 9.22 -9.55
CA ILE A 89 -8.04 8.74 -9.89
C ILE A 89 -8.69 8.19 -8.63
N ALA A 90 -9.93 8.58 -8.36
CA ALA A 90 -10.78 7.92 -7.38
C ALA A 90 -11.93 7.25 -8.13
N LEU A 91 -11.99 5.92 -8.07
CA LEU A 91 -12.97 5.13 -8.81
C LEU A 91 -13.94 4.47 -7.84
N GLN A 92 -15.22 4.56 -8.17
CA GLN A 92 -16.33 3.85 -7.53
C GLN A 92 -17.16 3.20 -8.62
N VAL A 93 -17.59 1.95 -8.41
CA VAL A 93 -18.50 1.25 -9.31
C VAL A 93 -19.76 0.96 -8.52
N SER A 94 -20.87 1.59 -8.91
CA SER A 94 -22.15 1.43 -8.23
C SER A 94 -22.80 0.07 -8.51
N GLU A 95 -22.73 -0.36 -9.77
CA GLU A 95 -23.31 -1.62 -10.24
C GLU A 95 -22.37 -2.27 -11.26
N TRP A 96 -22.28 -3.59 -11.22
CA TRP A 96 -21.52 -4.37 -12.18
C TRP A 96 -22.48 -5.07 -13.13
N ASP A 97 -22.35 -4.77 -14.42
CA ASP A 97 -23.02 -5.50 -15.48
C ASP A 97 -22.05 -6.43 -16.21
N GLU A 98 -22.60 -7.33 -17.02
CA GLU A 98 -21.82 -8.32 -17.76
C GLU A 98 -20.85 -7.67 -18.77
N GLU A 99 -21.21 -6.50 -19.30
CA GLU A 99 -20.39 -5.75 -20.27
C GLU A 99 -19.13 -5.20 -19.60
N LEU A 100 -19.28 -4.50 -18.47
CA LEU A 100 -18.18 -3.97 -17.68
C LEU A 100 -17.28 -5.09 -17.15
N GLU A 101 -17.86 -6.20 -16.67
CA GLU A 101 -17.07 -7.33 -16.20
C GLU A 101 -16.20 -7.94 -17.31
N ALA A 102 -16.77 -8.10 -18.51
CA ALA A 102 -16.05 -8.61 -19.67
C ALA A 102 -14.97 -7.64 -20.15
N GLU A 103 -15.29 -6.34 -20.18
CA GLU A 103 -14.34 -5.29 -20.56
C GLU A 103 -13.14 -5.24 -19.60
N VAL A 104 -13.39 -5.27 -18.29
CA VAL A 104 -12.32 -5.26 -17.29
C VAL A 104 -11.46 -6.52 -17.42
N LEU A 105 -12.07 -7.69 -17.64
CA LEU A 105 -11.34 -8.93 -17.84
C LEU A 105 -10.44 -8.88 -19.10
N GLN A 106 -10.97 -8.33 -20.19
CA GLN A 106 -10.22 -8.14 -21.44
C GLN A 106 -9.03 -7.20 -21.23
N ARG A 107 -9.27 -5.99 -20.69
CA ARG A 107 -8.22 -4.99 -20.44
C ARG A 107 -7.12 -5.53 -19.52
N ARG A 108 -7.50 -6.26 -18.46
CA ARG A 108 -6.54 -6.92 -17.55
C ARG A 108 -5.67 -7.93 -18.27
N SER A 109 -6.26 -8.75 -19.13
CA SER A 109 -5.51 -9.73 -19.92
C SER A 109 -4.56 -9.06 -20.92
N GLU A 110 -5.00 -8.01 -21.60
CA GLU A 110 -4.20 -7.29 -22.61
C GLU A 110 -3.01 -6.55 -21.97
N LEU A 111 -3.20 -5.98 -20.78
CA LEU A 111 -2.17 -5.21 -20.07
C LEU A 111 -1.36 -6.05 -19.07
N ASP A 112 -1.69 -7.32 -18.92
CA ASP A 112 -1.10 -8.24 -17.94
C ASP A 112 -1.22 -7.72 -16.49
N ILE A 113 -2.42 -7.25 -16.12
CA ILE A 113 -2.70 -6.60 -14.84
C ILE A 113 -3.47 -7.54 -13.91
N LEU A 114 -2.83 -7.87 -12.79
CA LEU A 114 -3.43 -8.65 -11.70
C LEU A 114 -4.08 -9.95 -12.19
N ASN A 115 -3.50 -10.61 -13.20
CA ASN A 115 -3.98 -11.92 -13.63
C ASN A 115 -3.92 -12.89 -12.45
N SER A 116 -4.98 -13.66 -12.25
CA SER A 116 -5.22 -14.41 -11.02
C SER A 116 -4.05 -15.33 -10.68
N GLY A 117 -3.46 -15.14 -9.49
CA GLY A 117 -2.36 -15.96 -8.95
C GLY A 117 -0.99 -15.29 -8.90
N GLU A 118 -0.80 -14.12 -9.52
CA GLU A 118 0.51 -13.42 -9.51
C GLU A 118 0.67 -12.39 -8.37
N LEU A 119 -0.39 -12.15 -7.59
CA LEU A 119 -0.35 -11.17 -6.50
C LEU A 119 0.55 -11.66 -5.35
N LYS A 120 1.65 -10.95 -5.12
CA LYS A 120 2.52 -11.18 -3.96
C LYS A 120 2.00 -10.41 -2.76
N TYR A 121 1.33 -11.11 -1.86
CA TYR A 121 0.86 -10.52 -0.60
C TYR A 121 2.03 -10.26 0.36
N THR A 122 2.10 -9.05 0.91
CA THR A 122 3.05 -8.70 1.98
C THR A 122 2.30 -7.92 3.06
N GLY A 123 2.23 -8.47 4.27
CA GLY A 123 1.73 -7.74 5.43
C GLY A 123 2.82 -6.83 5.97
N ILE A 124 2.57 -5.52 5.98
CA ILE A 124 3.48 -4.53 6.58
C ILE A 124 2.80 -3.99 7.83
N SER A 125 3.34 -4.35 9.00
CA SER A 125 3.01 -3.71 10.27
C SER A 125 4.23 -2.93 10.73
N THR A 126 4.17 -1.61 10.63
CA THR A 126 5.20 -0.72 11.18
C THR A 126 4.71 -0.16 12.50
N GLN A 127 5.61 -0.12 13.48
CA GLN A 127 5.35 0.55 14.75
C GLN A 127 5.19 2.06 14.50
N GLN A 128 3.95 2.55 14.54
CA GLN A 128 3.62 3.95 14.19
C GLN A 128 3.99 4.97 15.28
N PHE A 129 4.46 4.51 16.44
CA PHE A 129 4.80 5.35 17.57
C PHE A 129 6.21 5.03 18.07
N PRO A 130 6.96 6.02 18.60
CA PRO A 130 8.22 5.76 19.25
C PRO A 130 8.05 4.70 20.34
N ASN A 131 9.01 3.79 20.47
CA ASN A 131 9.13 2.96 21.67
C ASN A 131 9.40 3.90 22.85
N LEU A 132 8.34 4.31 23.54
CA LEU A 132 8.49 5.00 24.81
C LEU A 132 9.23 4.03 25.74
N PRO A 133 10.31 4.46 26.41
CA PRO A 133 10.94 3.63 27.43
C PRO A 133 9.85 3.20 28.41
N ALA A 134 9.79 1.90 28.71
CA ALA A 134 8.83 1.36 29.66
C ALA A 134 8.88 2.24 30.92
N LEU A 135 7.74 2.85 31.28
CA LEU A 135 7.64 3.60 32.52
C LEU A 135 8.18 2.69 33.63
N PRO A 136 9.08 3.19 34.51
CA PRO A 136 9.63 2.38 35.58
C PRO A 136 8.46 1.73 36.29
N THR A 137 8.45 0.39 36.33
CA THR A 137 7.36 -0.37 36.94
C THR A 137 7.20 0.15 38.36
N VAL A 138 6.12 0.91 38.60
CA VAL A 138 5.84 1.43 39.93
C VAL A 138 5.65 0.21 40.81
N GLU A 139 6.60 0.01 41.73
CA GLU A 139 6.61 -1.15 42.60
C GLU A 139 5.27 -1.22 43.33
N THR A 140 4.53 -2.30 43.08
CA THR A 140 3.21 -2.45 43.67
C THR A 140 3.33 -2.53 45.19
N ARG A 141 2.31 -2.07 45.93
CA ARG A 141 2.32 -2.13 47.41
C ARG A 141 2.61 -3.54 47.95
N GLN A 142 2.22 -4.59 47.22
CA GLN A 142 2.52 -5.98 47.56
C GLN A 142 4.00 -6.33 47.40
N GLN A 143 4.64 -5.92 46.29
CA GLN A 143 6.07 -6.12 46.06
C GLN A 143 6.91 -5.40 47.13
N ARG A 144 6.52 -4.16 47.48
CA ARG A 144 7.19 -3.39 48.54
C ARG A 144 7.14 -4.10 49.90
N ARG A 145 5.96 -4.58 50.31
CA ARG A 145 5.78 -5.33 51.57
C ARG A 145 6.52 -6.66 51.55
N ALA A 146 6.63 -7.33 50.40
CA ALA A 146 7.38 -8.57 50.26
C ALA A 146 8.89 -8.34 50.40
N ARG A 147 9.42 -7.23 49.85
CA ARG A 147 10.82 -6.83 50.03
C ARG A 147 11.13 -6.48 51.49
N GLU A 148 10.30 -5.66 52.13
CA GLU A 148 10.43 -5.30 53.55
C GLU A 148 10.47 -6.55 54.45
N ARG A 149 9.61 -7.56 54.18
CA ARG A 149 9.62 -8.84 54.90
C ARG A 149 10.88 -9.67 54.68
N ARG A 150 11.44 -9.66 53.46
CA ARG A 150 12.69 -10.37 53.15
C ARG A 150 13.90 -9.70 53.83
N GLU A 151 13.95 -8.37 53.82
CA GLU A 151 15.00 -7.60 54.49
C GLU A 151 14.94 -7.77 56.02
N ALA A 152 13.74 -7.77 56.61
CA ALA A 152 13.56 -8.05 58.03
C ALA A 152 14.04 -9.46 58.42
N LYS A 153 13.74 -10.48 57.59
CA LYS A 153 14.23 -11.85 57.82
C LYS A 153 15.75 -11.98 57.65
N GLY A 154 16.35 -11.21 56.76
CA GLY A 154 17.81 -11.17 56.57
C GLY A 154 18.56 -10.58 57.75
N LYS A 155 17.97 -9.60 58.45
CA LYS A 155 18.56 -8.98 59.65
C LYS A 155 18.48 -9.87 60.91
N VAL A 156 17.45 -10.71 61.01
CA VAL A 156 17.26 -11.62 62.17
C VAL A 156 18.24 -12.81 62.16
N LYS A 157 18.79 -13.19 61.00
CA LYS A 157 19.71 -14.34 60.86
C LYS A 157 21.20 -14.02 61.12
N LYS A 158 21.53 -12.81 61.57
CA LYS A 158 22.92 -12.32 61.68
C LYS A 158 23.41 -12.09 63.12
N HIS A 159 22.83 -12.79 64.10
CA HIS A 159 23.33 -12.87 65.48
C HIS A 159 23.67 -14.30 65.86
#